data_AF-A0A0B5H5H3-F1
#
_entry.id   AF-A0A0B5H5H3-F1
#
_cell.length_a   1.000
_cell.length_b   1.000
_cell.length_c   1.000
_cell.angle_alpha   90.00
_cell.angle_beta   90.00
_cell.angle_gamma   90.00
#
_symmetry.space_group_name_H-M   'P 1'
#
loop_
_entity.id
_entity.type
_entity.pdbx_description
1 polymer ?
#
loop_
_entity_poly.entity_id
_entity_poly.type
_entity_poly.pdbx_seq_one_letter_code
_entity_poly.pdbx_strand_id
1 'polypeptide(L)'
;MKTQYDGHDEESIGVSVYDENNFRHPIEITWDGEVAFHGTDDYPHEPEDRTEEEQRIMSQVEERAKYAAQQEFPEADILEPMWDPDHIKRGIEALKAYQLDDFHREFRDFYEALDDPAGYASEPRESVVVESARIYKAFTITPENRIDEVLDVVLSYERPDGSDGTVGQTRELDDSLILCVIPALDIGEGFDYQEEFHKLVLTHLLAQIRDIYLHMGEEPPDEYKIQGVGKLNIHGDGIGET
;
A
#
# COMPACT_ATOMS: atom_id res chain seq x y z
N MET A 1 15.96 10.01 -1.05
CA MET A 1 16.37 10.98 -2.09
C MET A 1 16.25 12.41 -1.58
N LYS A 2 17.00 13.37 -2.15
CA LYS A 2 16.86 14.80 -1.77
C LYS A 2 15.79 15.46 -2.64
N THR A 3 15.03 16.39 -2.07
CA THR A 3 14.02 17.13 -2.81
C THR A 3 14.17 18.64 -2.62
N GLN A 4 13.68 19.40 -3.60
CA GLN A 4 13.60 20.85 -3.59
C GLN A 4 12.27 21.26 -4.22
N TYR A 5 11.51 22.11 -3.52
CA TYR A 5 10.32 22.75 -4.06
C TYR A 5 10.71 23.87 -5.05
N ASP A 6 10.12 23.84 -6.24
CA ASP A 6 10.44 24.76 -7.34
C ASP A 6 9.34 25.80 -7.62
N GLY A 7 8.13 25.62 -7.08
CA GLY A 7 6.99 26.51 -7.30
C GLY A 7 5.67 25.74 -7.42
N HIS A 8 4.56 26.44 -7.49
CA HIS A 8 3.25 25.90 -7.87
C HIS A 8 2.43 26.98 -8.59
N ASP A 9 1.41 26.55 -9.32
CA ASP A 9 0.38 27.41 -9.88
C ASP A 9 -1.03 26.83 -9.62
N GLU A 10 -2.03 27.23 -10.41
CA GLU A 10 -3.41 26.75 -10.24
C GLU A 10 -3.61 25.30 -10.67
N GLU A 11 -2.70 24.73 -11.47
CA GLU A 11 -2.83 23.41 -12.08
C GLU A 11 -1.86 22.38 -11.46
N SER A 12 -0.66 22.81 -11.06
CA SER A 12 0.38 21.87 -10.62
C SER A 12 1.38 22.45 -9.62
N ILE A 13 2.21 21.56 -9.08
CA ILE A 13 3.37 21.84 -8.24
C ILE A 13 4.65 21.27 -8.88
N GLY A 14 5.71 22.07 -8.88
CA GLY A 14 7.04 21.69 -9.32
C GLY A 14 7.93 21.23 -8.16
N VAL A 15 8.52 20.04 -8.28
CA VAL A 15 9.49 19.47 -7.34
C VAL A 15 10.70 18.93 -8.10
N SER A 16 11.90 19.35 -7.70
CA SER A 16 13.13 18.69 -8.11
C SER A 16 13.48 17.56 -7.16
N VAL A 17 13.68 16.35 -7.68
CA VAL A 17 14.20 15.19 -6.94
C VAL A 17 15.61 14.88 -7.42
N TYR A 18 16.50 14.54 -6.49
CA TYR A 18 17.84 14.04 -6.80
C TYR A 18 17.90 12.54 -6.50
N ASP A 19 18.17 11.77 -7.55
CA ASP A 19 18.25 10.31 -7.48
C ASP A 19 19.47 9.82 -6.69
N GLU A 20 19.66 8.50 -6.64
CA GLU A 20 20.80 7.89 -5.96
C GLU A 20 22.17 8.16 -6.63
N ASN A 21 22.16 8.56 -7.90
CA ASN A 21 23.33 8.99 -8.66
C ASN A 21 23.59 10.52 -8.56
N ASN A 22 22.73 11.26 -7.83
CA ASN A 22 22.65 12.72 -7.77
C ASN A 22 22.30 13.41 -9.10
N PHE A 23 21.67 12.70 -10.04
CA PHE A 23 21.05 13.36 -11.19
C PHE A 23 19.77 14.07 -10.75
N ARG A 24 19.51 15.24 -11.36
CA ARG A 24 18.38 16.10 -10.98
C ARG A 24 17.22 15.84 -11.91
N HIS A 25 16.07 15.54 -11.33
CA HIS A 25 14.80 15.33 -12.01
C HIS A 25 13.81 16.41 -11.60
N PRO A 26 13.62 17.48 -12.39
CA PRO A 26 12.44 18.34 -12.27
C PRO A 26 11.16 17.58 -12.64
N ILE A 27 10.22 17.53 -11.71
CA ILE A 27 8.92 16.89 -11.86
C ILE A 27 7.83 17.95 -11.65
N GLU A 28 6.79 17.94 -12.50
CA GLU A 28 5.55 18.68 -12.26
C GLU A 28 4.42 17.69 -11.99
N ILE A 29 3.70 17.91 -10.89
CA ILE A 29 2.64 17.03 -10.39
C ILE A 29 1.37 17.85 -10.30
N THR A 30 0.28 17.37 -10.89
CA THR A 30 -1.03 18.02 -10.78
C THR A 30 -1.62 17.81 -9.39
N TRP A 31 -2.63 18.60 -9.03
CA TRP A 31 -3.27 18.51 -7.71
C TRP A 31 -4.03 17.20 -7.44
N ASP A 32 -4.25 16.38 -8.48
CA ASP A 32 -4.81 15.02 -8.41
C ASP A 32 -3.74 13.91 -8.57
N GLY A 33 -2.45 14.27 -8.51
CA GLY A 33 -1.34 13.31 -8.44
C GLY A 33 -0.80 12.81 -9.78
N GLU A 34 -1.32 13.27 -10.92
CA GLU A 34 -0.76 12.97 -12.24
C GLU A 34 0.62 13.63 -12.43
N VAL A 35 1.58 12.90 -12.98
CA VAL A 35 2.88 13.45 -13.37
C VAL A 35 2.74 14.09 -14.75
N ALA A 36 2.57 15.42 -14.77
CA ALA A 36 2.44 16.19 -16.01
C ALA A 36 3.77 16.38 -16.75
N PHE A 37 4.88 16.38 -16.01
CA PHE A 37 6.22 16.53 -16.57
C PHE A 37 7.27 15.79 -15.74
N HIS A 38 8.18 15.09 -16.43
CA HIS A 38 9.38 14.50 -15.84
C HIS A 38 10.57 14.82 -16.76
N GLY A 39 11.45 15.72 -16.32
CA GLY A 39 12.66 16.08 -17.06
C GLY A 39 13.91 15.37 -16.53
N THR A 40 14.72 14.79 -17.42
CA THR A 40 16.10 14.37 -17.16
C THR A 40 16.82 14.16 -18.49
N ASP A 41 18.10 14.53 -18.59
CA ASP A 41 18.96 14.24 -19.76
C ASP A 41 19.97 13.11 -19.45
N ASP A 42 19.96 12.58 -18.23
CA ASP A 42 20.91 11.57 -17.75
C ASP A 42 20.45 10.13 -18.04
N TYR A 43 19.18 9.94 -18.42
CA TYR A 43 18.55 8.66 -18.76
C TYR A 43 17.78 8.72 -20.09
N PRO A 44 17.54 7.58 -20.77
CA PRO A 44 16.69 7.52 -21.94
C PRO A 44 15.28 8.08 -21.67
N HIS A 45 14.73 8.86 -22.62
CA HIS A 45 13.38 9.43 -22.49
C HIS A 45 12.27 8.40 -22.75
N GLU A 46 12.51 7.47 -23.66
CA GLU A 46 11.56 6.41 -23.97
C GLU A 46 11.73 5.24 -22.99
N PRO A 47 10.67 4.77 -22.33
CA PRO A 47 10.76 3.64 -21.40
C PRO A 47 11.36 2.37 -22.03
N GLU A 48 11.10 2.12 -23.32
CA GLU A 48 11.61 0.95 -24.06
C GLU A 48 13.13 0.92 -24.21
N ASP A 49 13.78 2.08 -24.09
CA ASP A 49 15.24 2.24 -24.20
C ASP A 49 15.94 2.16 -22.82
N ARG A 50 15.17 2.09 -21.73
CA ARG A 50 15.69 2.01 -20.35
C ARG A 50 15.95 0.56 -19.96
N THR A 51 16.99 0.37 -19.16
CA THR A 51 17.17 -0.85 -18.37
C THR A 51 16.15 -0.92 -17.24
N GLU A 52 15.92 -2.11 -16.68
CA GLU A 52 15.07 -2.31 -15.48
C GLU A 52 15.49 -1.39 -14.33
N GLU A 53 16.79 -1.23 -14.12
CA GLU A 53 17.34 -0.37 -13.08
C GLU A 53 17.05 1.12 -13.34
N GLU A 54 17.23 1.58 -14.57
CA GLU A 54 16.91 2.96 -14.93
C GLU A 54 15.40 3.22 -14.80
N GLN A 55 14.55 2.27 -15.21
CA GLN A 55 13.11 2.39 -15.05
C GLN A 55 12.71 2.41 -13.58
N ARG A 56 13.34 1.57 -12.73
CA ARG A 56 13.14 1.59 -11.27
C ARG A 56 13.47 2.97 -10.70
N ILE A 57 14.62 3.56 -11.07
CA ILE A 57 15.02 4.89 -10.60
C ILE A 57 13.97 5.94 -11.01
N MET A 58 13.54 5.93 -12.28
CA MET A 58 12.55 6.89 -12.80
C MET A 58 11.23 6.82 -12.03
N SER A 59 10.73 5.60 -11.77
CA SER A 59 9.51 5.41 -10.99
C SER A 59 9.67 5.85 -9.54
N GLN A 60 10.78 5.51 -8.86
CA GLN A 60 11.03 5.94 -7.49
C GLN A 60 11.13 7.47 -7.37
N VAL A 61 11.71 8.13 -8.38
CA VAL A 61 11.80 9.60 -8.46
C VAL A 61 10.41 10.23 -8.50
N GLU A 62 9.51 9.71 -9.33
CA GLU A 62 8.13 10.20 -9.44
C GLU A 62 7.37 10.04 -8.12
N GLU A 63 7.45 8.86 -7.51
CA GLU A 63 6.77 8.57 -6.24
C GLU A 63 7.32 9.43 -5.10
N ARG A 64 8.64 9.65 -5.07
CA ARG A 64 9.25 10.56 -4.11
C ARG A 64 8.81 12.01 -4.31
N ALA A 65 8.63 12.44 -5.56
CA ALA A 65 8.17 13.78 -5.90
C ALA A 65 6.73 13.98 -5.43
N LYS A 66 5.82 13.03 -5.70
CA LYS A 66 4.43 13.05 -5.21
C LYS A 66 4.38 13.15 -3.69
N TYR A 67 5.18 12.35 -2.99
CA TYR A 67 5.25 12.44 -1.53
C TYR A 67 5.78 13.79 -1.04
N ALA A 68 6.81 14.37 -1.68
CA ALA A 68 7.27 15.72 -1.34
C ALA A 68 6.19 16.78 -1.55
N ALA A 69 5.43 16.65 -2.63
CA ALA A 69 4.37 17.57 -2.98
C ALA A 69 3.21 17.51 -1.97
N GLN A 70 2.78 16.30 -1.58
CA GLN A 70 1.79 16.11 -0.52
C GLN A 70 2.26 16.70 0.82
N GLN A 71 3.55 16.56 1.17
CA GLN A 71 4.10 17.15 2.39
C GLN A 71 4.05 18.69 2.39
N GLU A 72 4.25 19.31 1.23
CA GLU A 72 4.18 20.77 1.09
C GLU A 72 2.71 21.26 1.07
N PHE A 73 1.80 20.47 0.51
CA PHE A 73 0.36 20.76 0.44
C PHE A 73 -0.49 19.61 1.01
N PRO A 74 -0.61 19.50 2.34
CA PRO A 74 -1.27 18.36 2.97
C PRO A 74 -2.76 18.17 2.65
N GLU A 75 -3.43 19.22 2.18
CA GLU A 75 -4.87 19.21 1.84
C GLU A 75 -5.12 18.90 0.35
N ALA A 76 -4.06 18.75 -0.46
CA ALA A 76 -4.19 18.37 -1.86
C ALA A 76 -4.39 16.85 -1.97
N ASP A 77 -5.04 16.42 -3.05
CA ASP A 77 -5.36 15.00 -3.32
C ASP A 77 -4.29 14.41 -4.24
N ILE A 78 -3.00 14.54 -3.84
CA ILE A 78 -1.86 14.14 -4.66
C ILE A 78 -1.56 12.65 -4.46
N LEU A 79 -1.64 12.18 -3.21
CA LEU A 79 -1.44 10.78 -2.88
C LEU A 79 -2.77 10.10 -2.60
N GLU A 80 -2.99 8.96 -3.26
CA GLU A 80 -4.02 8.03 -2.83
C GLU A 80 -3.78 7.66 -1.34
N PRO A 81 -4.82 7.64 -0.48
CA PRO A 81 -4.64 7.60 0.98
C PRO A 81 -3.74 6.46 1.49
N MET A 82 -3.80 5.29 0.86
CA MET A 82 -2.98 4.15 1.27
C MET A 82 -1.51 4.25 0.85
N TRP A 83 -1.11 5.29 0.10
CA TRP A 83 0.28 5.63 -0.20
C TRP A 83 0.80 6.80 0.64
N ASP A 84 -0.03 7.39 1.50
CA ASP A 84 0.40 8.33 2.53
C ASP A 84 0.73 7.59 3.85
N PRO A 85 2.00 7.59 4.30
CA PRO A 85 2.39 7.05 5.60
C PRO A 85 1.61 7.65 6.77
N ASP A 86 1.22 8.92 6.73
CA ASP A 86 0.53 9.56 7.85
C ASP A 86 -0.92 9.09 7.97
N HIS A 87 -1.61 8.85 6.85
CA HIS A 87 -2.90 8.16 6.85
C HIS A 87 -2.83 6.76 7.46
N ILE A 88 -1.84 5.94 7.07
CA ILE A 88 -1.66 4.60 7.66
C ILE A 88 -1.35 4.69 9.16
N LYS A 89 -0.55 5.67 9.60
CA LYS A 89 -0.29 5.90 11.04
C LYS A 89 -1.57 6.18 11.81
N ARG A 90 -2.50 6.98 11.26
CA ARG A 90 -3.81 7.21 11.87
C ARG A 90 -4.59 5.89 12.03
N GLY A 91 -4.54 5.02 11.02
CA GLY A 91 -5.10 3.67 11.09
C GLY A 91 -4.47 2.80 12.19
N ILE A 92 -3.14 2.83 12.31
CA ILE A 92 -2.39 2.12 13.36
C ILE A 92 -2.79 2.63 14.75
N GLU A 93 -2.91 3.95 14.93
CA GLU A 93 -3.36 4.55 16.19
C GLU A 93 -4.78 4.12 16.56
N ALA A 94 -5.69 4.14 15.58
CA ALA A 94 -7.06 3.68 15.75
C ALA A 94 -7.11 2.21 16.16
N LEU A 95 -6.35 1.35 15.49
CA LEU A 95 -6.30 -0.09 15.77
C LEU A 95 -5.65 -0.41 17.12
N LYS A 96 -4.62 0.35 17.55
CA LYS A 96 -4.02 0.23 18.88
C LYS A 96 -4.98 0.63 20.00
N ALA A 97 -5.86 1.59 19.73
CA ALA A 97 -6.83 2.09 20.70
C ALA A 97 -8.15 1.31 20.68
N TYR A 98 -8.31 0.36 19.75
CA TYR A 98 -9.50 -0.46 19.61
C TYR A 98 -9.60 -1.52 20.70
N GLN A 99 -10.81 -1.82 21.18
CA GLN A 99 -11.00 -2.84 22.21
C GLN A 99 -10.71 -4.22 21.63
N LEU A 100 -9.88 -5.01 22.31
CA LEU A 100 -9.45 -6.33 21.79
C LEU A 100 -10.62 -7.30 21.61
N ASP A 101 -11.63 -7.27 22.49
CA ASP A 101 -12.81 -8.13 22.35
C ASP A 101 -13.62 -7.79 21.08
N ASP A 102 -13.69 -6.50 20.72
CA ASP A 102 -14.35 -6.05 19.49
C ASP A 102 -13.50 -6.41 18.26
N PHE A 103 -12.18 -6.21 18.34
CA PHE A 103 -11.25 -6.65 17.30
C PHE A 103 -11.40 -8.15 17.00
N HIS A 104 -11.34 -9.00 18.04
CA HIS A 104 -11.45 -10.45 17.89
C HIS A 104 -12.80 -10.91 17.33
N ARG A 105 -13.85 -10.11 17.47
CA ARG A 105 -15.15 -10.41 16.90
C ARG A 105 -15.21 -9.99 15.43
N GLU A 106 -14.77 -8.78 15.13
CA GLU A 106 -14.98 -8.13 13.83
C GLU A 106 -13.91 -8.46 12.79
N PHE A 107 -12.74 -8.95 13.23
CA PHE A 107 -11.65 -9.40 12.35
C PHE A 107 -11.55 -10.93 12.29
N ARG A 108 -12.54 -11.67 12.81
CA ARG A 108 -12.54 -13.13 12.81
C ARG A 108 -12.63 -13.71 11.41
N ASP A 109 -13.49 -13.13 10.58
CA ASP A 109 -13.63 -13.47 9.16
C ASP A 109 -12.32 -13.29 8.39
N PHE A 110 -11.56 -12.25 8.70
CA PHE A 110 -10.28 -11.97 8.07
C PHE A 110 -9.25 -13.05 8.39
N TYR A 111 -9.17 -13.46 9.65
CA TYR A 111 -8.33 -14.59 10.05
C TYR A 111 -8.70 -15.88 9.32
N GLU A 112 -10.00 -16.22 9.27
CA GLU A 112 -10.47 -17.44 8.61
C GLU A 112 -10.17 -17.43 7.11
N ALA A 113 -10.33 -16.28 6.46
CA ALA A 113 -10.01 -16.11 5.04
C ALA A 113 -8.51 -16.19 4.76
N LEU A 114 -7.65 -15.75 5.68
CA LEU A 114 -6.19 -15.85 5.53
C LEU A 114 -5.69 -17.28 5.69
N ASP A 115 -6.26 -18.03 6.64
CA ASP A 115 -5.90 -19.42 6.96
C ASP A 115 -6.41 -20.41 5.90
N ASP A 116 -7.67 -20.28 5.48
CA ASP A 116 -8.29 -21.16 4.49
C ASP A 116 -9.11 -20.37 3.45
N PRO A 117 -8.44 -19.67 2.51
CA PRO A 117 -9.13 -18.90 1.48
C PRO A 117 -10.07 -19.75 0.63
N ALA A 118 -9.69 -21.01 0.36
CA ALA A 118 -10.53 -21.93 -0.42
C ALA A 118 -11.80 -22.34 0.34
N GLY A 119 -11.72 -22.47 1.67
CA GLY A 119 -12.87 -22.70 2.54
C GLY A 119 -13.75 -21.47 2.75
N TYR A 120 -13.16 -20.27 2.71
CA TYR A 120 -13.87 -19.00 2.78
C TYR A 120 -14.60 -18.67 1.47
N ALA A 121 -14.06 -19.13 0.33
CA ALA A 121 -14.70 -18.96 -0.97
C ALA A 121 -16.11 -19.60 -1.00
N SER A 122 -17.02 -18.98 -1.75
CA SER A 122 -18.38 -19.52 -1.96
C SER A 122 -18.43 -20.63 -3.01
N GLU A 123 -17.29 -20.92 -3.67
CA GLU A 123 -17.13 -21.90 -4.73
C GLU A 123 -16.48 -23.20 -4.19
N PRO A 124 -16.55 -24.34 -4.93
CA PRO A 124 -15.82 -25.54 -4.55
C PRO A 124 -14.32 -25.26 -4.38
N ARG A 125 -13.69 -25.84 -3.35
CA ARG A 125 -12.28 -25.58 -2.98
C ARG A 125 -11.31 -25.76 -4.15
N GLU A 126 -11.54 -26.75 -5.00
CA GLU A 126 -10.73 -27.02 -6.19
C GLU A 126 -10.76 -25.90 -7.25
N SER A 127 -11.69 -24.96 -7.12
CA SER A 127 -11.85 -23.81 -8.03
C SER A 127 -11.01 -22.61 -7.59
N VAL A 128 -10.33 -22.68 -6.45
CA VAL A 128 -9.56 -21.57 -5.87
C VAL A 128 -8.07 -21.89 -5.95
N VAL A 129 -7.31 -21.10 -6.72
CA VAL A 129 -5.85 -21.16 -6.69
C VAL A 129 -5.36 -20.37 -5.48
N VAL A 130 -5.12 -21.06 -4.36
CA VAL A 130 -4.81 -20.43 -3.05
C VAL A 130 -3.61 -19.48 -3.11
N GLU A 131 -2.57 -19.78 -3.90
CA GLU A 131 -1.37 -18.94 -4.02
C GLU A 131 -1.66 -17.56 -4.65
N SER A 132 -2.70 -17.48 -5.48
CA SER A 132 -3.17 -16.22 -6.08
C SER A 132 -4.07 -15.42 -5.15
N ALA A 133 -4.52 -16.01 -4.03
CA ALA A 133 -5.52 -15.40 -3.17
C ALA A 133 -4.99 -14.08 -2.57
N ARG A 134 -5.84 -13.05 -2.61
CA ARG A 134 -5.65 -11.75 -1.97
C ARG A 134 -6.85 -11.49 -1.09
N ILE A 135 -6.58 -11.36 0.21
CA ILE A 135 -7.61 -11.19 1.23
C ILE A 135 -7.54 -9.74 1.68
N TYR A 136 -8.65 -9.03 1.52
CA TYR A 136 -8.80 -7.63 1.82
C TYR A 136 -9.65 -7.49 3.08
N LYS A 137 -9.14 -6.76 4.05
CA LYS A 137 -9.91 -6.29 5.19
C LYS A 137 -9.78 -4.79 5.29
N ALA A 138 -10.90 -4.10 5.43
CA ALA A 138 -10.92 -2.65 5.52
C ALA A 138 -11.70 -2.19 6.74
N PHE A 139 -11.34 -1.02 7.22
CA PHE A 139 -12.08 -0.30 8.25
C PHE A 139 -11.94 1.20 8.03
N THR A 140 -12.93 1.97 8.46
CA THR A 140 -12.89 3.43 8.40
C THR A 140 -12.42 4.02 9.72
N ILE A 141 -11.78 5.18 9.65
CA ILE A 141 -11.35 5.95 10.81
C ILE A 141 -11.99 7.34 10.85
N THR A 142 -12.33 7.77 12.05
CA THR A 142 -12.77 9.14 12.35
C THR A 142 -11.59 10.12 12.33
N PRO A 143 -11.87 11.45 12.29
CA PRO A 143 -10.83 12.47 12.47
C PRO A 143 -10.04 12.36 13.78
N GLU A 144 -10.63 11.79 14.83
CA GLU A 144 -9.96 11.54 16.12
C GLU A 144 -9.20 10.20 16.19
N ASN A 145 -8.92 9.58 15.03
CA ASN A 145 -8.22 8.30 14.90
C ASN A 145 -8.90 7.19 15.71
N ARG A 146 -10.23 7.06 15.57
CA ARG A 146 -11.02 5.94 16.09
C ARG A 146 -11.61 5.15 14.93
N ILE A 147 -11.62 3.82 15.04
CA ILE A 147 -12.36 2.96 14.12
C ILE A 147 -13.85 3.32 14.22
N ASP A 148 -14.49 3.57 13.08
CA ASP A 148 -15.92 3.88 12.96
C ASP A 148 -16.70 2.67 12.44
N GLU A 149 -16.23 2.06 11.34
CA GLU A 149 -16.83 0.89 10.71
C GLU A 149 -15.74 -0.13 10.34
N VAL A 150 -15.99 -1.41 10.64
CA VAL A 150 -15.18 -2.53 10.13
C VAL A 150 -15.97 -3.22 9.02
N LEU A 151 -15.38 -3.30 7.83
CA LEU A 151 -16.02 -3.85 6.65
C LEU A 151 -15.83 -5.37 6.55
N ASP A 152 -16.73 -6.02 5.83
CA ASP A 152 -16.62 -7.46 5.52
C ASP A 152 -15.37 -7.73 4.68
N VAL A 153 -14.81 -8.93 4.84
CA VAL A 153 -13.68 -9.37 4.01
C VAL A 153 -14.08 -9.47 2.53
N VAL A 154 -13.20 -8.96 1.68
CA VAL A 154 -13.20 -9.27 0.25
C VAL A 154 -12.09 -10.27 -0.02
N LEU A 155 -12.37 -11.28 -0.83
CA LEU A 155 -11.39 -12.27 -1.27
C LEU A 155 -11.35 -12.24 -2.79
N SER A 156 -10.17 -12.08 -3.37
CA SER A 156 -9.92 -12.23 -4.81
C SER A 156 -8.97 -13.42 -5.05
N TYR A 157 -9.17 -14.19 -6.10
CA TYR A 157 -8.32 -15.33 -6.48
C TYR A 157 -8.47 -15.66 -7.96
N GLU A 158 -7.47 -16.33 -8.53
CA GLU A 158 -7.55 -16.98 -9.83
C GLU A 158 -8.21 -18.36 -9.70
N ARG A 159 -8.96 -18.75 -10.73
CA ARG A 159 -9.46 -20.11 -10.95
C ARG A 159 -8.48 -20.90 -11.81
N PRO A 160 -8.55 -22.25 -11.80
CA PRO A 160 -7.68 -23.09 -12.65
C PRO A 160 -7.79 -22.84 -14.16
N ASP A 161 -8.88 -22.22 -14.63
CA ASP A 161 -9.09 -21.86 -16.04
C ASP A 161 -8.51 -20.48 -16.41
N GLY A 162 -7.90 -19.79 -15.44
CA GLY A 162 -7.31 -18.45 -15.60
C GLY A 162 -8.31 -17.31 -15.45
N SER A 163 -9.57 -17.57 -15.07
CA SER A 163 -10.54 -16.51 -14.75
C SER A 163 -10.47 -16.07 -13.29
N ASP A 164 -10.89 -14.84 -12.99
CA ASP A 164 -10.89 -14.31 -11.62
C ASP A 164 -12.18 -14.62 -10.86
N GLY A 165 -12.03 -15.07 -9.62
CA GLY A 165 -13.09 -15.20 -8.64
C GLY A 165 -13.01 -14.13 -7.56
N THR A 166 -14.19 -13.75 -7.05
CA THR A 166 -14.29 -12.75 -5.97
C THR A 166 -15.42 -13.10 -5.03
N VAL A 167 -15.20 -12.89 -3.74
CA VAL A 167 -16.21 -12.91 -2.67
C VAL A 167 -16.20 -11.56 -1.98
N GLY A 168 -17.39 -11.04 -1.63
CA GLY A 168 -17.54 -9.71 -1.02
C GLY A 168 -17.62 -8.57 -2.04
N GLN A 169 -17.69 -7.34 -1.55
CA GLN A 169 -17.70 -6.13 -2.37
C GLN A 169 -16.61 -5.18 -1.89
N THR A 170 -15.82 -4.67 -2.83
CA THR A 170 -14.87 -3.61 -2.52
C THR A 170 -15.59 -2.30 -2.30
N ARG A 171 -15.00 -1.46 -1.45
CA ARG A 171 -15.38 -0.06 -1.27
C ARG A 171 -14.32 0.81 -1.94
N GLU A 172 -14.74 1.91 -2.56
CA GLU A 172 -13.81 2.90 -3.08
C GLU A 172 -12.97 3.49 -1.94
N LEU A 173 -11.69 3.74 -2.22
CA LEU A 173 -10.79 4.32 -1.25
C LEU A 173 -11.16 5.79 -1.01
N ASP A 174 -11.11 6.19 0.26
CA ASP A 174 -11.36 7.54 0.72
C ASP A 174 -10.43 7.85 1.92
N ASP A 175 -10.35 9.12 2.34
CA ASP A 175 -9.45 9.60 3.40
C ASP A 175 -9.77 9.07 4.81
N SER A 176 -10.79 8.21 4.93
CA SER A 176 -11.13 7.49 6.15
C SER A 176 -10.76 6.00 6.07
N LEU A 177 -10.64 5.42 4.88
CA LEU A 177 -10.53 3.98 4.72
C LEU A 177 -9.08 3.49 4.90
N ILE A 178 -8.89 2.51 5.77
CA ILE A 178 -7.63 1.79 5.99
C ILE A 178 -7.77 0.39 5.41
N LEU A 179 -6.87 0.02 4.51
CA LEU A 179 -6.92 -1.24 3.77
C LEU A 179 -5.76 -2.17 4.15
N CYS A 180 -6.09 -3.37 4.59
CA CYS A 180 -5.16 -4.48 4.73
C CYS A 180 -5.34 -5.43 3.55
N VAL A 181 -4.26 -5.73 2.82
CA VAL A 181 -4.25 -6.72 1.74
C VAL A 181 -3.15 -7.72 2.02
N ILE A 182 -3.53 -8.93 2.40
CA ILE A 182 -2.58 -9.98 2.79
C ILE A 182 -2.86 -11.21 1.91
N PRO A 183 -1.84 -11.88 1.37
CA PRO A 183 -2.02 -13.15 0.68
C PRO A 183 -2.44 -14.24 1.67
N ALA A 184 -2.80 -15.42 1.16
CA ALA A 184 -3.00 -16.59 2.01
C ALA A 184 -1.77 -16.83 2.91
N LEU A 185 -2.01 -17.13 4.19
CA LEU A 185 -0.97 -17.42 5.15
C LEU A 185 -1.10 -18.86 5.63
N ASP A 186 0.02 -19.56 5.75
CA ASP A 186 0.06 -20.85 6.46
C ASP A 186 0.09 -20.57 7.97
N ILE A 187 -1.11 -20.38 8.54
CA ILE A 187 -1.28 -20.13 9.97
C ILE A 187 -1.23 -21.49 10.69
N GLY A 188 -0.02 -21.90 11.09
CA GLY A 188 0.19 -23.21 11.70
C GLY A 188 -0.63 -23.46 12.97
N GLU A 189 -0.80 -24.74 13.33
CA GLU A 189 -1.65 -25.22 14.45
C GLU A 189 -1.34 -24.61 15.84
N GLY A 190 -0.19 -23.96 16.00
CA GLY A 190 0.24 -23.31 17.25
C GLY A 190 -0.11 -21.84 17.37
N PHE A 191 -0.74 -21.24 16.34
CA PHE A 191 -1.09 -19.82 16.35
C PHE A 191 -2.26 -19.53 17.29
N ASP A 192 -2.05 -18.63 18.26
CA ASP A 192 -3.10 -18.16 19.13
C ASP A 192 -3.77 -16.91 18.54
N TYR A 193 -4.98 -17.10 18.01
CA TYR A 193 -5.77 -16.02 17.43
C TYR A 193 -5.90 -14.80 18.38
N GLN A 194 -6.16 -15.02 19.67
CA GLN A 194 -6.43 -13.95 20.61
C GLN A 194 -5.16 -13.18 21.02
N GLU A 195 -4.00 -13.82 20.95
CA GLU A 195 -2.74 -13.19 21.36
C GLU A 195 -1.92 -12.65 20.18
N GLU A 196 -2.09 -13.19 18.98
CA GLU A 196 -1.19 -12.98 17.84
C GLU A 196 -1.83 -12.23 16.67
N PHE A 197 -3.15 -12.39 16.43
CA PHE A 197 -3.75 -11.84 15.21
C PHE A 197 -3.77 -10.31 15.18
N HIS A 198 -4.05 -9.66 16.32
CA HIS A 198 -3.97 -8.19 16.41
C HIS A 198 -2.57 -7.67 16.09
N LYS A 199 -1.53 -8.38 16.57
CA LYS A 199 -0.14 -8.05 16.28
C LYS A 199 0.19 -8.27 14.81
N LEU A 200 -0.35 -9.30 14.18
CA LEU A 200 -0.17 -9.57 12.75
C LEU A 200 -0.71 -8.42 11.90
N VAL A 201 -1.95 -7.97 12.17
CA VAL A 201 -2.56 -6.84 11.44
C VAL A 201 -1.78 -5.54 11.66
N LEU A 202 -1.36 -5.25 12.90
CA LEU A 202 -0.51 -4.09 13.18
C LEU A 202 0.85 -4.14 12.46
N THR A 203 1.47 -5.33 12.45
CA THR A 203 2.76 -5.56 11.76
C THR A 203 2.58 -5.36 10.26
N HIS A 204 1.47 -5.79 9.69
CA HIS A 204 1.17 -5.56 8.28
C HIS A 204 1.09 -4.06 7.95
N LEU A 205 0.34 -3.25 8.71
CA LEU A 205 0.24 -1.81 8.47
C LEU A 205 1.58 -1.08 8.65
N LEU A 206 2.38 -1.47 9.65
CA LEU A 206 3.74 -0.95 9.81
C LEU A 206 4.64 -1.32 8.60
N ALA A 207 4.46 -2.50 8.03
CA ALA A 207 5.21 -2.96 6.88
C ALA A 207 4.74 -2.25 5.60
N GLN A 208 3.47 -1.86 5.50
CA GLN A 208 3.02 -1.00 4.40
C GLN A 208 3.74 0.36 4.41
N ILE A 209 3.93 0.97 5.60
CA ILE A 209 4.72 2.21 5.72
C ILE A 209 6.16 1.99 5.27
N ARG A 210 6.79 0.90 5.72
CA ARG A 210 8.14 0.49 5.26
C ARG A 210 8.21 0.46 3.74
N ASP A 211 7.23 -0.18 3.12
CA ASP A 211 7.21 -0.43 1.69
C ASP A 211 6.96 0.85 0.89
N ILE A 212 6.21 1.83 1.43
CA ILE A 212 6.10 3.17 0.81
C ILE A 212 7.47 3.85 0.73
N TYR A 213 8.29 3.81 1.79
CA TYR A 213 9.65 4.38 1.73
C TYR A 213 10.53 3.67 0.71
N LEU A 214 10.49 2.33 0.67
CA LEU A 214 11.24 1.55 -0.32
C LEU A 214 10.77 1.85 -1.75
N HIS A 215 9.46 2.05 -1.94
CA HIS A 215 8.85 2.46 -3.21
C HIS A 215 9.32 3.83 -3.69
N MET A 216 9.74 4.71 -2.77
CA MET A 216 10.36 6.00 -3.04
C MET A 216 11.90 5.92 -3.11
N GLY A 217 12.51 4.73 -3.12
CA GLY A 217 13.96 4.60 -3.08
C GLY A 217 14.61 5.18 -1.82
N GLU A 218 13.88 5.19 -0.70
CA GLU A 218 14.36 5.68 0.58
C GLU A 218 14.50 4.56 1.62
N GLU A 219 15.48 4.73 2.50
CA GLU A 219 15.59 3.88 3.68
C GLU A 219 14.45 4.25 4.65
N PRO A 220 13.57 3.30 5.03
CA PRO A 220 12.49 3.57 5.97
C PRO A 220 13.03 3.99 7.35
N PRO A 221 12.27 4.77 8.14
CA PRO A 221 12.62 5.04 9.53
C PRO A 221 12.76 3.73 10.35
N ASP A 222 13.67 3.72 11.34
CA ASP A 222 14.03 2.49 12.08
C ASP A 222 12.83 1.77 12.72
N GLU A 223 11.80 2.49 13.13
CA GLU A 223 10.59 1.91 13.71
C GLU A 223 9.73 1.09 12.72
N TYR A 224 9.88 1.34 11.41
CA TYR A 224 9.17 0.61 10.35
C TYR A 224 10.04 -0.48 9.71
N LYS A 225 11.30 -0.66 10.14
CA LYS A 225 12.20 -1.73 9.65
C LYS A 225 11.85 -3.10 10.24
N ILE A 226 10.59 -3.48 10.07
CA ILE A 226 10.03 -4.72 10.56
C ILE A 226 9.96 -5.77 9.45
N GLN A 227 9.98 -7.04 9.85
CA GLN A 227 9.73 -8.15 8.92
C GLN A 227 8.24 -8.46 8.86
N GLY A 228 7.74 -8.78 7.66
CA GLY A 228 6.33 -9.07 7.43
C GLY A 228 5.88 -8.61 6.05
N VAL A 229 4.70 -9.07 5.65
CA VAL A 229 4.00 -8.64 4.43
C VAL A 229 3.52 -7.21 4.62
N GLY A 230 3.90 -6.29 3.73
CA GLY A 230 3.38 -4.92 3.70
C GLY A 230 2.57 -4.69 2.43
N LYS A 231 3.00 -3.75 1.58
CA LYS A 231 2.37 -3.55 0.26
C LYS A 231 2.79 -4.68 -0.69
N LEU A 232 1.94 -4.94 -1.66
CA LEU A 232 2.23 -5.86 -2.77
C LEU A 232 2.64 -5.02 -3.99
N ASN A 233 3.61 -5.52 -4.76
CA ASN A 233 4.04 -4.95 -6.03
C ASN A 233 4.66 -3.53 -5.90
N ILE A 234 5.69 -3.36 -5.07
CA ILE A 234 6.45 -2.11 -5.01
C ILE A 234 7.62 -2.12 -6.00
N HIS A 235 7.95 -0.98 -6.61
CA HIS A 235 9.12 -0.87 -7.48
C HIS A 235 10.40 -1.43 -6.85
N GLY A 236 11.04 -2.38 -7.53
CA GLY A 236 12.28 -3.01 -7.08
C GLY A 236 12.12 -4.22 -6.16
N ASP A 237 10.91 -4.70 -5.88
CA ASP A 237 10.70 -5.98 -5.17
C ASP A 237 10.85 -7.23 -6.07
N GLY A 238 11.00 -7.01 -7.39
CA GLY A 238 11.14 -8.06 -8.40
C GLY A 238 9.86 -8.88 -8.65
N ILE A 239 8.72 -8.45 -8.11
CA ILE A 239 7.41 -9.10 -8.23
C ILE A 239 6.39 -8.01 -8.56
N GLY A 240 6.28 -7.65 -9.84
CA GLY A 240 5.28 -6.66 -10.27
C GLY A 240 5.62 -5.85 -11.51
N GLU A 241 6.77 -6.07 -12.15
CA GLU A 241 7.05 -5.52 -13.48
C GLU A 241 6.25 -6.30 -14.53
N THR A 242 5.03 -5.82 -14.82
CA THR A 242 4.32 -6.11 -16.07
C THR A 242 4.37 -4.90 -16.97
#